data_AF-A0A258BGI0-F1
#
_entry.id   AF-A0A258BGI0-F1
#
_cell.length_a   1.000
_cell.length_b   1.000
_cell.length_c   1.000
_cell.angle_alpha   90.00
_cell.angle_beta   90.00
_cell.angle_gamma   90.00
#
_symmetry.space_group_name_H-M   'P 1'
#
loop_
_entity.id
_entity.type
_entity.pdbx_description
1 polymer ?
#
loop_
_entity_poly.entity_id
_entity_poly.type
_entity_poly.pdbx_seq_one_letter_code
_entity_poly.pdbx_strand_id
1 'polypeptide(L)'
;SSGKTTFLNALLHTVPETERIILVEDTPEIIAHQPNALGLVAVKGELGEAKVTVNDLLQASLRLRPDRIIVGEIRGAEAVTFLRAINTGHPGSFTTVHANSPQGALGYLLSGLTVTPPKYQRYGICRIARS
;
A
#
# COMPACT_ATOMS: atom_id res chain seq x y z
N SER A 1 -18.38 3.14 -5.62
CA SER A 1 -16.91 3.33 -5.53
C SER A 1 -16.28 3.87 -6.81
N SER A 2 -16.94 3.75 -7.98
CA SER A 2 -16.37 4.08 -9.29
C SER A 2 -15.74 5.46 -9.43
N GLY A 3 -16.31 6.52 -8.85
CA GLY A 3 -15.75 7.88 -9.00
C GLY A 3 -14.32 8.07 -8.49
N LYS A 4 -13.92 7.33 -7.43
CA LYS A 4 -12.56 7.39 -6.90
C LYS A 4 -11.57 6.68 -7.81
N THR A 5 -11.90 5.45 -8.22
CA THR A 5 -11.06 4.65 -9.13
C THR A 5 -10.97 5.32 -10.50
N THR A 6 -12.05 5.93 -11.01
CA THR A 6 -12.03 6.71 -12.26
C THR A 6 -11.09 7.90 -12.17
N PHE A 7 -11.15 8.67 -11.08
CA PHE A 7 -10.23 9.79 -10.87
C PHE A 7 -8.77 9.33 -10.74
N LEU A 8 -8.53 8.21 -10.05
CA LEU A 8 -7.20 7.60 -9.95
C LEU A 8 -6.66 7.21 -11.32
N ASN A 9 -7.47 6.55 -12.16
CA ASN A 9 -7.08 6.20 -13.53
C ASN A 9 -6.79 7.46 -14.38
N ALA A 10 -7.54 8.54 -14.21
CA ALA A 10 -7.26 9.80 -14.88
C ALA A 10 -5.89 10.40 -14.46
N LEU A 11 -5.54 10.32 -13.18
CA LEU A 11 -4.24 10.78 -12.68
C LEU A 11 -3.08 9.93 -13.22
N LEU A 12 -3.28 8.63 -13.43
CA LEU A 12 -2.26 7.74 -14.00
C LEU A 12 -1.80 8.18 -15.38
N HIS A 13 -2.66 8.80 -16.19
CA HIS A 13 -2.27 9.36 -17.50
C HIS A 13 -1.29 10.54 -17.41
N THR A 14 -1.14 11.15 -16.22
CA THR A 14 -0.17 12.23 -16.01
C THR A 14 1.21 11.72 -15.62
N VAL A 15 1.35 10.42 -15.34
CA VAL A 15 2.63 9.79 -14.97
C VAL A 15 3.45 9.51 -16.25
N PRO A 16 4.72 9.96 -16.34
CA PRO A 16 5.59 9.69 -17.47
C PRO A 16 5.71 8.19 -17.79
N GLU A 17 5.70 7.85 -19.08
CA GLU A 17 5.78 6.46 -19.54
C GLU A 17 7.11 5.76 -19.18
N THR A 18 8.16 6.53 -18.92
CA THR A 18 9.48 6.02 -18.52
C THR A 18 9.55 5.52 -17.09
N GLU A 19 8.56 5.88 -16.26
CA GLU A 19 8.56 5.52 -14.84
C GLU A 19 8.04 4.09 -14.62
N ARG A 20 8.69 3.37 -13.69
CA ARG A 20 8.26 2.07 -13.21
C ARG A 20 7.15 2.24 -12.18
N ILE A 21 5.98 1.70 -12.49
CA ILE A 21 4.80 1.77 -11.63
C ILE A 21 4.52 0.41 -11.00
N ILE A 22 4.26 0.39 -9.70
CA ILE A 22 3.68 -0.77 -9.03
C ILE A 22 2.29 -0.44 -8.55
N LEU A 23 1.31 -1.19 -9.02
CA LEU A 23 -0.08 -1.12 -8.56
C LEU A 23 -0.27 -2.11 -7.41
N VAL A 24 -0.95 -1.70 -6.34
CA VAL A 24 -1.31 -2.55 -5.21
C VAL A 24 -2.81 -2.45 -4.98
N GLU A 25 -3.53 -3.58 -5.14
CA GLU A 25 -4.99 -3.62 -5.15
C GLU A 25 -5.54 -4.81 -4.35
N ASP A 26 -6.76 -4.68 -3.82
CA ASP A 26 -7.54 -5.80 -3.28
C ASP A 26 -8.40 -6.46 -4.37
N THR A 27 -8.85 -5.69 -5.35
CA THR A 27 -9.53 -6.15 -6.55
C THR A 27 -8.98 -5.35 -7.74
N PRO A 28 -8.53 -5.99 -8.83
CA PRO A 28 -7.96 -5.27 -9.97
C PRO A 28 -9.02 -4.38 -10.65
N GLU A 29 -8.87 -3.06 -10.54
CA GLU A 29 -9.71 -2.05 -11.20
C GLU A 29 -8.86 -0.98 -11.93
N ILE A 30 -7.58 -0.86 -11.58
CA ILE A 30 -6.68 0.16 -12.10
C ILE A 30 -6.00 -0.34 -13.38
N ILE A 31 -5.97 0.53 -14.39
CA ILE A 31 -5.34 0.25 -15.68
C ILE A 31 -4.11 1.14 -15.81
N ALA A 32 -2.93 0.54 -15.65
CA ALA A 32 -1.68 1.22 -15.99
C ALA A 32 -1.41 1.15 -17.49
N HIS A 33 -0.95 2.26 -18.07
CA HIS A 33 -0.58 2.36 -19.48
C HIS A 33 0.95 2.33 -19.68
N GLN A 34 1.70 2.43 -18.58
CA GLN A 34 3.15 2.48 -18.59
C GLN A 34 3.72 1.11 -18.98
N PRO A 35 4.70 1.04 -19.91
CA PRO A 35 5.32 -0.21 -20.31
C PRO A 35 5.95 -1.00 -19.16
N ASN A 36 6.40 -0.29 -18.11
CA ASN A 36 7.05 -0.85 -16.95
C ASN A 36 6.12 -0.87 -15.72
N ALA A 37 4.92 -1.40 -15.89
CA ALA A 37 3.93 -1.55 -14.83
C ALA A 37 3.89 -2.99 -14.26
N LEU A 38 3.72 -3.13 -12.95
CA LEU A 38 3.49 -4.40 -12.28
C LEU A 38 2.30 -4.30 -11.33
N GLY A 39 1.30 -5.16 -11.52
CA GLY A 39 0.14 -5.27 -10.62
C GLY A 39 0.36 -6.31 -9.53
N LEU A 40 0.10 -5.93 -8.28
CA LEU A 40 0.10 -6.80 -7.10
C LEU A 40 -1.31 -6.83 -6.50
N VAL A 41 -1.84 -8.04 -6.29
CA VAL A 41 -3.22 -8.23 -5.83
C VAL A 41 -3.23 -8.97 -4.50
N ALA A 42 -3.91 -8.39 -3.51
CA ALA A 42 -4.03 -8.97 -2.18
C ALA A 42 -4.94 -10.21 -2.21
N VAL A 43 -4.60 -11.21 -1.41
CA VAL A 43 -5.30 -12.50 -1.37
C VAL A 43 -5.86 -12.71 0.03
N LYS A 44 -7.18 -12.94 0.13
CA LYS A 44 -7.87 -13.11 1.42
C LYS A 44 -7.61 -14.46 2.08
N GLY A 45 -7.08 -15.44 1.33
CA GLY A 45 -6.75 -16.78 1.82
C GLY A 45 -7.96 -17.70 1.97
N GLU A 46 -9.08 -17.37 1.32
CA GLU A 46 -10.34 -18.12 1.41
C GLU A 46 -10.30 -19.44 0.59
N LEU A 47 -9.36 -19.57 -0.35
CA LEU A 47 -9.22 -20.71 -1.27
C LEU A 47 -8.01 -21.60 -0.98
N GLY A 48 -7.52 -21.61 0.27
CA GLY A 48 -6.32 -22.37 0.66
C GLY A 48 -4.98 -21.68 0.33
N GLU A 49 -5.04 -20.44 -0.15
CA GLU A 49 -3.89 -19.58 -0.39
C GLU A 49 -3.43 -18.91 0.92
N ALA A 50 -2.15 -18.57 1.00
CA ALA A 50 -1.67 -17.73 2.10
C ALA A 50 -2.34 -16.35 2.02
N LYS A 51 -2.87 -15.87 3.15
CA LYS A 51 -3.40 -14.51 3.24
C LYS A 51 -2.26 -13.51 3.01
N VAL A 52 -2.43 -12.65 2.00
CA VAL A 52 -1.50 -11.56 1.68
C VAL A 52 -2.29 -10.25 1.69
N THR A 53 -1.91 -9.32 2.56
CA THR A 53 -2.62 -8.04 2.70
C THR A 53 -2.05 -6.96 1.79
N VAL A 54 -2.80 -5.88 1.58
CA VAL A 54 -2.32 -4.66 0.90
C VAL A 54 -1.03 -4.14 1.56
N ASN A 55 -0.95 -4.17 2.89
CA ASN A 55 0.25 -3.74 3.60
C ASN A 55 1.46 -4.63 3.30
N ASP A 56 1.27 -5.96 3.16
CA ASP A 56 2.36 -6.88 2.82
C ASP A 56 2.89 -6.61 1.40
N LEU A 57 1.97 -6.42 0.45
CA LEU A 57 2.32 -6.08 -0.93
C LEU A 57 3.01 -4.73 -1.04
N LEU A 58 2.56 -3.75 -0.25
CA LEU A 58 3.17 -2.43 -0.20
C LEU A 58 4.59 -2.48 0.39
N GLN A 59 4.85 -3.34 1.37
CA GLN A 59 6.21 -3.56 1.88
C GLN A 59 7.09 -4.29 0.86
N ALA A 60 6.52 -5.25 0.12
CA ALA A 60 7.22 -5.96 -0.94
C ALA A 60 7.57 -5.02 -2.11
N SER A 61 6.66 -4.11 -2.49
CA SER A 61 6.86 -3.19 -3.60
C SER A 61 8.07 -2.28 -3.41
N LEU A 62 8.40 -1.88 -2.18
CA LEU A 62 9.61 -1.10 -1.87
C LEU A 62 10.91 -1.78 -2.33
N ARG A 63 10.92 -3.12 -2.41
CA ARG A 63 12.09 -3.90 -2.86
C ARG A 63 12.16 -4.06 -4.37
N LEU A 64 11.09 -3.72 -5.07
CA LEU A 64 10.94 -3.87 -6.52
C LEU A 64 11.34 -2.61 -7.29
N ARG A 65 12.01 -1.67 -6.60
CA ARG A 65 12.52 -0.38 -7.12
C ARG A 65 11.49 0.38 -7.97
N PRO A 66 10.29 0.67 -7.43
CA PRO A 66 9.32 1.50 -8.14
C PRO A 66 9.79 2.95 -8.17
N ASP A 67 9.47 3.65 -9.25
CA ASP A 67 9.45 5.11 -9.25
C ASP A 67 8.18 5.59 -8.53
N ARG A 68 7.03 4.92 -8.80
CA ARG A 68 5.75 5.18 -8.12
C ARG A 68 5.06 3.91 -7.64
N ILE A 69 4.40 4.03 -6.50
CA ILE A 69 3.51 3.01 -5.96
C ILE A 69 2.09 3.58 -5.93
N ILE A 70 1.18 2.94 -6.64
CA ILE A 70 -0.22 3.35 -6.71
C ILE A 70 -1.03 2.31 -5.95
N VAL A 71 -1.65 2.74 -4.85
CA VAL A 71 -2.49 1.86 -4.04
C VAL A 71 -3.95 2.18 -4.35
N GLY A 72 -4.74 1.19 -4.76
CA GLY A 72 -6.12 1.41 -5.19
C GLY A 72 -6.97 2.11 -4.14
N GLU A 73 -7.00 1.56 -2.92
CA GLU A 73 -7.68 2.18 -1.78
C GLU A 73 -6.95 1.82 -0.48
N ILE A 74 -6.70 2.82 0.36
CA ILE A 74 -6.27 2.66 1.75
C ILE A 74 -7.50 2.74 2.66
N ARG A 75 -7.69 1.70 3.46
CA ARG A 75 -8.76 1.51 4.45
C ARG A 75 -8.24 1.43 5.89
N GLY A 76 -6.93 1.28 6.07
CA GLY A 76 -6.39 0.75 7.32
C GLY A 76 -4.94 1.08 7.64
N ALA A 77 -4.30 0.10 8.26
CA ALA A 77 -2.93 0.16 8.77
C ALA A 77 -1.87 0.42 7.68
N GLU A 78 -2.17 0.12 6.42
CA GLU A 78 -1.32 0.38 5.26
C GLU A 78 -1.05 1.88 5.03
N ALA A 79 -1.87 2.76 5.60
CA ALA A 79 -1.68 4.21 5.55
C ALA A 79 -0.29 4.65 6.00
N VAL A 80 0.18 4.15 7.14
CA VAL A 80 1.48 4.55 7.70
C VAL A 80 2.62 4.06 6.80
N THR A 81 2.50 2.84 6.28
CA THR A 81 3.48 2.31 5.33
C THR A 81 3.52 3.16 4.06
N PHE A 82 2.36 3.51 3.51
CA PHE A 82 2.28 4.33 2.30
C PHE A 82 2.89 5.72 2.51
N LEU A 83 2.53 6.38 3.61
CA LEU A 83 3.10 7.68 3.97
C LEU A 83 4.62 7.62 4.18
N ARG A 84 5.16 6.52 4.70
CA ARG A 84 6.60 6.32 4.77
C ARG A 84 7.21 6.18 3.38
N ALA A 85 6.63 5.34 2.52
CA ALA A 85 7.12 5.10 1.17
C ALA A 85 7.29 6.40 0.36
N ILE A 86 6.29 7.28 0.40
CA ILE A 86 6.34 8.56 -0.33
C ILE A 86 7.38 9.52 0.24
N ASN A 87 7.67 9.44 1.54
CA ASN A 87 8.68 10.25 2.21
C ASN A 87 10.11 9.72 2.02
N THR A 88 10.29 8.42 1.74
CA THR A 88 11.62 7.76 1.75
C THR A 88 12.17 7.40 0.37
N GLY A 89 11.51 7.76 -0.73
CA GLY A 89 12.09 7.55 -2.07
C GLY A 89 11.11 7.31 -3.21
N HIS A 90 9.79 7.42 -2.99
CA HIS A 90 8.79 7.19 -4.04
C HIS A 90 7.83 8.39 -4.19
N PRO A 91 8.35 9.60 -4.50
CA PRO A 91 7.52 10.79 -4.66
C PRO A 91 6.55 10.64 -5.83
N GLY A 92 5.42 11.37 -5.78
CA GLY A 92 4.41 11.30 -6.84
C GLY A 92 3.56 10.02 -6.84
N SER A 93 3.79 9.12 -5.89
CA SER A 93 2.88 8.01 -5.55
C SER A 93 1.57 8.54 -4.99
N PHE A 94 0.44 7.91 -5.33
CA PHE A 94 -0.88 8.33 -4.87
C PHE A 94 -1.82 7.16 -4.61
N THR A 95 -2.90 7.44 -3.90
CA THR A 95 -3.89 6.46 -3.49
C THR A 95 -5.25 7.13 -3.29
N THR A 96 -6.31 6.33 -3.23
CA THR A 96 -7.60 6.78 -2.70
C THR A 96 -7.72 6.36 -1.24
N VAL A 97 -8.40 7.15 -0.41
CA VAL A 97 -8.63 6.81 0.99
C VAL A 97 -10.11 6.54 1.20
N HIS A 98 -10.41 5.43 1.86
CA HIS A 98 -11.76 5.14 2.31
C HIS A 98 -12.08 5.94 3.58
N ALA A 99 -12.91 6.96 3.47
CA ALA A 99 -13.33 7.75 4.61
C ALA A 99 -14.76 8.28 4.44
N ASN A 100 -15.48 8.39 5.56
CA ASN A 100 -16.84 8.94 5.61
C ASN A 100 -16.85 10.47 5.48
N SER A 101 -15.70 11.13 5.61
CA SER A 101 -15.52 12.57 5.38
C SER A 101 -14.04 12.90 5.13
N PRO A 102 -13.70 14.01 4.45
CA PRO A 102 -12.33 14.47 4.30
C PRO A 102 -11.61 14.70 5.64
N GLN A 103 -12.34 15.24 6.64
CA GLN A 103 -11.82 15.42 7.99
C GLN A 103 -11.56 14.07 8.69
N GLY A 104 -12.42 13.09 8.47
CA GLY A 104 -12.24 11.72 8.96
C GLY A 104 -11.02 11.03 8.33
N ALA A 105 -10.80 11.24 7.02
CA ALA A 105 -9.60 10.76 6.34
C ALA A 105 -8.33 11.33 6.98
N LEU A 106 -8.30 12.65 7.20
CA LEU A 106 -7.15 13.32 7.78
C LEU A 106 -6.91 12.90 9.25
N GLY A 107 -7.97 12.88 10.07
CA GLY A 107 -7.88 12.43 11.46
C GLY A 107 -7.37 10.99 11.58
N TYR A 108 -7.80 10.12 10.66
CA TYR A 108 -7.32 8.74 10.60
C TYR A 108 -5.82 8.66 10.27
N LEU A 109 -5.38 9.34 9.22
CA LEU A 109 -3.96 9.37 8.82
C LEU A 109 -3.07 9.93 9.94
N LEU A 110 -3.52 10.99 10.63
CA LEU A 110 -2.79 11.59 11.73
C LEU A 110 -2.72 10.67 12.96
N SER A 111 -3.80 9.93 13.26
CA SER A 111 -3.83 9.00 14.39
C SER A 111 -2.81 7.85 14.25
N GLY A 112 -2.56 7.40 13.02
CA GLY A 112 -1.54 6.40 12.72
C GLY A 112 -0.10 6.91 12.87
N LEU A 113 0.12 8.23 12.79
CA LEU A 113 1.44 8.87 12.96
C LEU A 113 1.77 9.16 14.43
N THR A 114 0.77 9.30 15.29
CA THR A 114 0.95 9.34 16.75
C THR A 114 1.22 7.93 17.29
N VAL A 115 2.45 7.45 17.09
CA VAL A 115 2.90 6.19 17.67
C VAL A 115 2.97 6.36 19.19
N THR A 116 2.03 5.79 19.94
CA THR A 116 2.32 5.33 21.30
C THR A 116 3.49 4.35 21.21
N PRO A 117 4.58 4.53 22.00
CA PRO A 117 5.73 3.64 21.93
C PRO A 117 5.28 2.19 22.13
N PRO A 118 5.80 1.23 21.36
CA PRO A 118 5.41 -0.16 21.50
C PRO A 118 5.71 -0.60 22.94
N LYS A 119 4.71 -1.17 23.62
CA LYS A 119 4.96 -1.89 24.87
C LYS A 119 5.91 -3.03 24.52
N TYR A 120 7.11 -3.01 25.08
CA TYR A 120 8.07 -4.11 24.97
C TYR A 120 7.44 -5.40 25.52
N GLN A 121 6.92 -6.23 24.63
CA GLN A 121 6.51 -7.60 24.96
C GLN A 121 7.76 -8.47 24.79
N ARG A 122 8.32 -8.93 25.91
CA ARG A 122 9.49 -9.82 25.93
C ARG A 122 9.16 -11.09 25.15
N TYR A 123 9.69 -11.21 23.92
CA TYR A 123 9.70 -12.48 23.21
C TYR A 123 10.79 -13.38 23.81
N GLY A 124 10.35 -14.52 24.36
CA GLY A 124 11.23 -15.59 24.81
C GLY A 124 12.03 -16.14 23.64
N ILE A 125 13.35 -16.24 23.83
CA ILE A 125 14.29 -16.78 22.85
C ILE A 125 14.05 -18.28 22.77
N CYS A 126 13.51 -18.76 21.65
CA CYS A 126 13.45 -20.19 21.34
C CYS A 126 14.88 -20.66 20.98
N ARG A 127 15.54 -21.38 21.90
CA ARG A 127 16.80 -22.09 21.65
C ARG A 127 16.53 -23.25 20.71
N ILE A 128 17.19 -23.26 19.55
CA ILE A 128 17.31 -24.47 18.73
C ILE A 128 18.35 -25.36 19.42
N ALA A 129 17.89 -26.47 20.00
CA ALA A 129 18.76 -27.56 20.44
C ALA A 129 19.24 -28.32 19.19
N ARG A 130 20.55 -28.42 19.01
CA ARG A 130 21.16 -29.43 18.13
C ARG A 130 21.48 -30.65 18.97
N SER A 131 21.03 -31.81 18.51
CA SER A 131 21.60 -33.13 18.83
C SER A 131 22.36 -33.61 17.60
#